data_AF-A0AAJ0ZPV1-F1
#
_entry.id   AF-A0AAJ0ZPV1-F1
#
_cell.length_a   1.000
_cell.length_b   1.000
_cell.length_c   1.000
_cell.angle_alpha   90.00
_cell.angle_beta   90.00
_cell.angle_gamma   90.00
#
_symmetry.space_group_name_H-M   'P 1'
#
loop_
_entity.id
_entity.type
_entity.pdbx_description
1 polymer ?
#
loop_
_entity_poly.entity_id
_entity_poly.type
_entity_poly.pdbx_seq_one_letter_code
_entity_poly.pdbx_strand_id
1 'polypeptide(L)'
;MVLGEFCAIYSEVVAARLAHTGNTSWPDLALPVLIMCFAGICLIGAYWLGYLAVGDIWMITVVSVTSLLLLEPLVIWSVFRELPGRGTLIGCCLGALGMLSAVFL
;
A
#
# COMPACT_ATOMS: atom_id res chain seq x y z
N MET A 1 -0.81 10.89 -2.25
CA MET A 1 -0.07 9.70 -1.78
C MET A 1 -1.03 8.61 -1.34
N VAL A 2 -1.73 8.78 -0.21
CA VAL A 2 -2.75 7.87 0.35
C VAL A 2 -3.67 7.23 -0.71
N LEU A 3 -4.26 8.03 -1.61
CA LEU A 3 -5.17 7.50 -2.64
C LEU A 3 -4.46 6.58 -3.64
N GLY A 4 -3.23 6.92 -4.04
CA GLY A 4 -2.43 6.08 -4.93
C GLY A 4 -2.03 4.77 -4.26
N GLU A 5 -1.59 4.83 -2.99
CA GLU A 5 -1.25 3.63 -2.20
C GLU A 5 -2.47 2.74 -1.98
N PHE A 6 -3.61 3.33 -1.62
CA PHE A 6 -4.86 2.58 -1.46
C PHE A 6 -5.25 1.85 -2.75
N CYS A 7 -5.19 2.52 -3.90
CA CYS A 7 -5.48 1.91 -5.19
C CYS A 7 -4.47 0.81 -5.55
N ALA A 8 -3.18 1.03 -5.28
CA ALA A 8 -2.13 0.03 -5.52
C ALA A 8 -2.38 -1.23 -4.67
N ILE A 9 -2.49 -1.08 -3.35
CA ILE A 9 -2.72 -2.18 -2.42
C ILE A 9 -4.03 -2.90 -2.76
N TYR A 10 -5.12 -2.16 -3.03
CA TYR A 10 -6.39 -2.77 -3.40
C TYR A 10 -6.25 -3.65 -4.65
N SER A 11 -5.51 -3.19 -5.67
CA SER A 11 -5.29 -3.98 -6.89
C SER A 11 -4.51 -5.27 -6.62
N GLU A 12 -3.47 -5.21 -5.77
CA GLU A 12 -2.67 -6.37 -5.38
C GLU A 12 -3.48 -7.39 -4.58
N VAL A 13 -4.24 -6.91 -3.61
CA VAL A 13 -5.06 -7.74 -2.72
C VAL A 13 -6.23 -8.38 -3.49
N VAL A 14 -6.86 -7.67 -4.43
CA VAL A 14 -7.90 -8.25 -5.30
C VAL A 14 -7.31 -9.27 -6.27
N ALA A 15 -6.14 -9.01 -6.86
CA ALA A 15 -5.46 -9.99 -7.69
C ALA A 15 -5.10 -11.26 -6.90
N ALA A 16 -4.62 -11.12 -5.66
CA ALA A 16 -4.37 -12.24 -4.76
C ALA A 16 -5.67 -13.00 -4.42
N ARG A 17 -6.79 -12.29 -4.21
CA ARG A 17 -8.09 -12.92 -3.95
C ARG A 17 -8.61 -13.70 -5.14
N LEU A 18 -8.47 -13.17 -6.36
CA LEU A 18 -8.83 -13.85 -7.60
C LEU A 18 -8.07 -15.17 -7.75
N ALA A 19 -6.76 -15.14 -7.49
CA ALA A 19 -5.92 -16.34 -7.45
C ALA A 19 -6.38 -17.35 -6.39
N HIS A 20 -6.73 -16.88 -5.18
CA HIS A 20 -7.26 -17.74 -4.12
C HIS A 20 -8.58 -18.42 -4.49
N THR A 21 -9.48 -17.73 -5.21
CA THR A 21 -10.76 -18.29 -5.68
C THR A 21 -10.64 -19.20 -6.90
N GLY A 22 -9.43 -19.41 -7.44
CA GLY A 22 -9.18 -20.22 -8.63
C GLY A 22 -9.68 -19.60 -9.94
N ASN A 23 -10.07 -18.32 -9.92
CA ASN A 23 -10.53 -17.61 -11.10
C ASN A 23 -9.38 -16.78 -11.68
N THR A 24 -8.72 -17.31 -12.71
CA THR A 24 -7.53 -16.73 -13.35
C THR A 24 -7.84 -16.26 -14.77
N SER A 25 -9.06 -15.76 -14.99
CA SER A 25 -9.42 -15.23 -16.31
C SER A 25 -8.74 -13.86 -16.53
N TRP A 26 -8.15 -13.67 -17.71
CA TRP A 26 -7.56 -12.38 -18.12
C TRP A 26 -8.48 -11.16 -17.97
N PRO A 27 -9.79 -11.22 -18.28
CA PRO A 27 -10.66 -10.06 -18.09
C PRO A 27 -10.86 -9.68 -16.63
N ASP A 28 -10.82 -10.64 -15.70
CA ASP A 28 -10.94 -10.35 -14.26
C ASP A 28 -9.67 -9.69 -13.69
N LEU A 29 -8.50 -9.97 -14.29
CA LEU A 29 -7.23 -9.30 -13.98
C LEU A 29 -7.10 -7.91 -14.60
N ALA A 30 -7.85 -7.61 -15.67
CA ALA A 30 -7.74 -6.33 -16.36
C ALA A 30 -8.13 -5.13 -15.48
N LEU A 31 -9.14 -5.29 -14.61
CA LEU A 31 -9.61 -4.23 -13.72
C LEU A 31 -8.59 -3.88 -12.62
N PRO A 32 -8.02 -4.85 -11.87
CA PRO A 32 -6.89 -4.60 -10.96
C PRO A 32 -5.71 -3.92 -11.65
N VAL A 33 -5.32 -4.39 -12.84
CA VAL A 33 -4.19 -3.80 -13.60
C VAL A 33 -4.47 -2.34 -13.97
N LEU A 34 -5.68 -2.00 -14.42
CA LEU A 34 -6.05 -0.63 -14.74
C LEU A 34 -5.98 0.28 -13.50
N ILE A 35 -6.44 -0.22 -12.35
CA ILE A 35 -6.37 0.50 -11.07
C ILE A 35 -4.91 0.70 -10.66
N MET A 36 -4.04 -0.30 -10.86
CA MET A 36 -2.60 -0.19 -10.58
C MET A 36 -1.90 0.86 -11.46
N CYS A 37 -2.26 0.94 -12.75
CA CYS A 37 -1.73 1.99 -13.62
C CYS A 37 -2.13 3.39 -13.14
N PHE A 38 -3.39 3.56 -12.74
CA PHE A 38 -3.87 4.82 -12.17
C PHE A 38 -3.17 5.14 -10.83
N ALA A 39 -3.00 4.13 -9.97
CA ALA A 39 -2.26 4.24 -8.72
C ALA A 39 -0.82 4.73 -8.94
N GLY A 40 -0.13 4.19 -9.94
CA GLY A 40 1.23 4.59 -10.32
C GLY A 40 1.30 6.07 -10.70
N ILE A 41 0.34 6.57 -11.49
CA ILE A 41 0.27 8.00 -11.85
C ILE A 41 0.08 8.86 -10.60
N CYS A 42 -0.82 8.48 -9.70
CA CYS A 42 -1.07 9.20 -8.45
C CYS A 42 0.14 9.19 -7.52
N LEU A 43 0.89 8.08 -7.44
CA LEU A 43 2.08 7.95 -6.61
C LEU A 43 3.23 8.80 -7.15
N ILE A 44 3.53 8.71 -8.44
CA ILE A 44 4.56 9.54 -9.08
C ILE A 44 4.23 11.02 -8.91
N GLY A 45 2.98 11.41 -9.14
CA GLY A 45 2.51 12.78 -8.93
C GLY A 45 2.64 13.23 -7.47
N ALA A 46 2.35 12.35 -6.51
CA ALA A 46 2.50 12.66 -5.09
C ALA A 46 3.97 12.87 -4.68
N TYR A 47 4.88 12.04 -5.16
CA TYR A 47 6.32 12.21 -4.90
C TYR A 47 6.85 13.49 -5.55
N TRP A 48 6.43 13.77 -6.79
CA TRP A 48 6.83 14.98 -7.49
C TRP A 48 6.35 16.25 -6.78
N LEU A 49 5.06 16.34 -6.47
CA LEU A 49 4.47 17.49 -5.79
C LEU A 49 4.95 17.61 -4.34
N GLY A 50 5.11 16.48 -3.65
CA GLY A 50 5.67 16.45 -2.31
C GLY A 50 7.09 17.01 -2.28
N TYR A 51 7.93 16.64 -3.25
CA TYR A 51 9.31 17.11 -3.32
C TYR A 51 9.38 18.59 -3.68
N LEU A 52 8.52 19.05 -4.57
CA LEU A 52 8.39 20.49 -4.86
C LEU A 52 7.96 21.30 -3.63
N ALA A 53 7.12 20.76 -2.76
CA ALA A 53 6.60 21.49 -1.60
C ALA A 53 7.53 21.47 -0.38
N VAL A 54 8.18 20.33 -0.10
CA VAL A 54 8.97 20.11 1.12
C VAL A 54 10.48 20.24 0.84
N GLY A 55 10.93 19.91 -0.37
CA GLY A 55 12.35 19.90 -0.74
C GLY A 55 13.17 18.74 -0.15
N ASP A 56 12.55 17.89 0.67
CA ASP A 56 13.20 16.74 1.31
C ASP A 56 12.53 15.42 0.92
N ILE A 57 13.28 14.58 0.19
CA ILE A 57 12.82 13.27 -0.25
C ILE A 57 12.68 12.27 0.90
N TRP A 58 13.47 12.42 1.97
CA TRP A 58 13.41 11.54 3.13
C TRP A 58 12.09 11.72 3.85
N MET A 59 11.68 12.96 4.09
CA MET A 59 10.39 13.25 4.71
C MET A 59 9.22 12.65 3.91
N ILE A 60 9.22 12.81 2.57
CA ILE A 60 8.17 12.25 1.70
C ILE A 60 8.17 10.73 1.76
N THR A 61 9.34 10.12 1.71
CA THR A 61 9.48 8.66 1.80
C THR A 61 9.00 8.14 3.15
N VAL A 62 9.30 8.85 4.23
CA VAL A 62 8.84 8.51 5.58
C VAL A 62 7.31 8.57 5.65
N VAL A 63 6.69 9.63 5.13
CA VAL A 63 5.22 9.73 5.08
C VAL A 63 4.61 8.61 4.24
N SER A 64 5.23 8.26 3.10
CA SER A 64 4.80 7.20 2.18
C SER A 64 4.80 5.84 2.87
N VAL A 65 5.94 5.45 3.44
CA VAL A 65 6.06 4.17 4.13
C VAL A 65 5.14 4.09 5.35
N THR A 66 4.95 5.19 6.09
CA THR A 66 4.01 5.23 7.22
C THR A 66 2.58 4.98 6.76
N SER A 67 2.18 5.66 5.69
CA SER A 67 0.84 5.55 5.12
C SER A 67 0.60 4.12 4.61
N LEU A 68 1.57 3.53 3.93
CA LEU A 68 1.54 2.16 3.43
C LEU A 68 1.37 1.14 4.58
N LEU A 69 2.19 1.26 5.64
CA LEU A 69 2.12 0.40 6.83
C LEU A 69 0.74 0.42 7.51
N LEU A 70 0.04 1.56 7.49
CA LEU A 70 -1.30 1.69 8.07
C LEU A 70 -2.39 1.18 7.11
N LEU A 71 -2.29 1.52 5.82
CA LEU A 71 -3.30 1.20 4.82
C LEU A 71 -3.34 -0.29 4.48
N GLU A 72 -2.18 -0.91 4.33
CA GLU A 72 -2.07 -2.30 3.88
C GLU A 72 -2.85 -3.30 4.74
N PRO A 73 -2.68 -3.35 6.08
CA PRO A 73 -3.46 -4.25 6.93
C PRO A 73 -4.96 -3.94 6.92
N LEU A 74 -5.35 -2.66 6.79
CA LEU A 74 -6.76 -2.26 6.70
C LEU A 74 -7.41 -2.77 5.41
N VAL A 75 -6.72 -2.63 4.27
CA VAL A 75 -7.21 -3.11 2.98
C VAL A 75 -7.28 -4.63 2.95
N ILE A 76 -6.24 -5.33 3.41
CA ILE A 76 -6.23 -6.79 3.50
C ILE A 76 -7.39 -7.28 4.36
N TRP A 77 -7.59 -6.68 5.55
CA TRP A 77 -8.72 -7.02 6.42
C TRP A 77 -10.06 -6.75 5.74
N SER A 78 -10.20 -5.67 4.98
CA SER A 78 -11.46 -5.38 4.29
C SER A 78 -11.82 -6.40 3.20
N VAL A 79 -10.81 -6.95 2.50
CA VAL A 79 -10.99 -7.84 1.34
C VAL A 79 -11.07 -9.32 1.74
N PHE A 80 -10.18 -9.76 2.62
CA PHE A 80 -10.10 -11.16 3.07
C PHE A 80 -10.91 -11.40 4.35
N ARG A 81 -11.16 -10.37 5.17
CA ARG A 81 -11.78 -10.46 6.50
C ARG A 81 -11.08 -11.43 7.46
N GLU A 82 -9.79 -11.65 7.24
CA GLU A 82 -8.93 -12.46 8.09
C GLU A 82 -8.10 -11.57 9.01
N LEU A 83 -7.85 -12.05 10.23
CA LEU A 83 -6.94 -11.39 11.17
C LEU A 83 -5.51 -11.87 10.92
N PRO A 84 -4.52 -10.97 11.03
CA PRO A 84 -3.12 -11.34 10.89
C PRO A 84 -2.73 -12.40 11.93
N GLY A 85 -2.01 -13.43 11.48
CA GLY A 85 -1.39 -14.40 12.38
C GLY A 85 -0.36 -13.75 13.32
N ARG A 86 0.06 -14.50 14.35
CA ARG A 86 1.01 -14.00 15.37
C ARG A 86 2.32 -13.48 14.78
N GLY A 87 2.86 -14.15 13.75
CA GLY A 87 4.11 -13.73 13.09
C GLY A 87 3.96 -12.42 12.31
N THR A 88 2.85 -12.24 11.58
CA THR A 88 2.60 -11.02 10.81
C THR A 88 2.27 -9.82 11.71
N LEU A 89 1.63 -10.06 12.87
CA LEU A 89 1.46 -9.03 13.91
C LEU A 89 2.80 -8.52 14.44
N ILE A 90 3.74 -9.42 14.77
CA ILE A 90 5.07 -9.03 15.25
C ILE A 90 5.82 -8.24 14.17
N GLY A 91 5.77 -8.71 12.92
CA GLY A 91 6.36 -7.99 11.78
C GLY A 91 5.77 -6.58 11.59
N CYS A 92 4.45 -6.45 11.70
CA CYS A 92 3.77 -5.16 11.64
C CYS A 92 4.19 -4.22 12.78
N CYS A 93 4.25 -4.72 14.02
CA CYS A 93 4.72 -3.93 15.16
C CYS A 93 6.18 -3.48 15.00
N LEU A 94 7.07 -4.37 14.54
CA LEU A 94 8.47 -4.01 14.27
C LEU A 94 8.59 -2.99 13.13
N GLY A 95 7.78 -3.12 12.07
CA GLY A 95 7.70 -2.13 11.00
C GLY A 95 7.24 -0.76 11.50
N ALA A 96 6.19 -0.72 12.33
CA ALA A 96 5.71 0.51 12.97
C ALA A 96 6.77 1.14 13.89
N LEU A 97 7.52 0.35 14.65
CA LEU A 97 8.61 0.84 15.49
C LEU A 97 9.78 1.39 14.67
N GLY A 98 10.18 0.70 13.59
CA GLY A 98 11.20 1.19 12.66
C GLY A 98 10.77 2.51 12.01
N MET A 99 9.49 2.63 11.64
CA MET A 99 8.91 3.87 11.13
C MET A 99 9.01 5.03 12.12
N LEU A 100 8.59 4.79 13.38
CA LEU A 100 8.66 5.79 14.45
C LEU A 100 10.10 6.27 14.65
N SER A 101 11.08 5.36 14.60
CA SER A 101 12.48 5.74 14.71
C SER A 101 12.94 6.68 13.58
N ALA A 102 12.47 6.48 12.35
CA ALA A 102 12.82 7.32 11.20
C ALA A 102 12.12 8.70 11.18
N VAL A 103 11.00 8.85 11.91
CA VAL A 103 10.28 10.12 12.04
C VAL A 103 10.87 10.98 13.16
N PHE A 104 11.28 10.35 14.27
CA PHE A 104 11.64 11.05 15.51
C PHE A 104 13.15 11.24 15.73
N LEU A 105 14.01 10.64 14.90
CA LEU A 105 15.47 10.79 14.93
C LEU A 105 15.96 11.37 13.60
#